data_AF-A0A1F9EWT1-F1
#
_entry.id   AF-A0A1F9EWT1-F1
#
_cell.length_a   1.000
_cell.length_b   1.000
_cell.length_c   1.000
_cell.angle_alpha   90.00
_cell.angle_beta   90.00
_cell.angle_gamma   90.00
#
_symmetry.space_group_name_H-M   'P 1'
#
loop_
_entity.id
_entity.type
_entity.pdbx_description
1 polymer ?
#
loop_
_entity_poly.entity_id
_entity_poly.type
_entity_poly.pdbx_seq_one_letter_code
_entity_poly.pdbx_strand_id
1 'polypeptide(L)'
;MIKNKIPRMLLLIIFVTLFLCSCDSLFTTPIRKILENPRNYAGKTVTVSGEVTRVFSLIIIKYFAMRDSTGEVTIVTEKPLPKIGTKMKVKGTVQEAFAIGDQQLIVIFEK
;
A
#
# COMPACT_ATOMS: atom_id res chain seq x y z
N MET A 1 -9.95 47.30 22.92
CA MET A 1 -9.22 46.14 23.47
C MET A 1 -9.44 44.90 22.56
N ILE A 2 -8.83 44.87 21.35
CA ILE A 2 -9.14 43.86 20.29
C ILE A 2 -7.83 43.30 19.67
N LYS A 3 -6.77 43.08 20.45
CA LYS A 3 -5.44 42.78 19.87
C LYS A 3 -5.02 41.31 19.90
N ASN A 4 -5.79 40.39 20.52
CA ASN A 4 -5.31 39.03 20.81
C ASN A 4 -6.20 37.87 20.28
N LYS A 5 -7.33 38.13 19.61
CA LYS A 5 -8.25 37.05 19.14
C LYS A 5 -7.97 36.56 17.71
N ILE A 6 -7.41 37.43 16.87
CA ILE A 6 -7.04 37.13 15.48
C ILE A 6 -5.93 36.06 15.37
N PRO A 7 -4.84 36.08 16.17
CA PRO A 7 -3.80 35.04 16.04
C PRO A 7 -4.28 33.66 16.49
N ARG A 8 -5.21 33.58 17.44
CA ARG A 8 -5.75 32.31 17.95
C ARG A 8 -6.68 31.62 16.95
N MET A 9 -7.43 32.41 16.16
CA MET A 9 -8.30 31.90 15.11
C MET A 9 -7.49 31.44 13.88
N LEU A 10 -6.44 32.17 13.52
CA LEU A 10 -5.54 31.81 12.41
C LEU A 10 -4.74 30.52 12.72
N LEU A 11 -4.32 30.35 13.97
CA LEU A 11 -3.61 29.14 14.43
C LEU A 11 -4.51 27.88 14.42
N LEU A 12 -5.81 28.05 14.67
CA LEU A 12 -6.79 26.96 14.65
C LEU A 12 -7.11 26.50 13.22
N ILE A 13 -7.17 27.44 12.26
CA ILE A 13 -7.37 27.13 10.84
C ILE A 13 -6.17 26.37 10.26
N ILE A 14 -4.95 26.76 10.61
CA ILE A 14 -3.72 26.05 10.21
C ILE A 14 -3.71 24.62 10.76
N PHE A 15 -4.14 24.42 12.02
CA PHE A 15 -4.18 23.08 12.62
C PHE A 15 -5.20 22.15 11.93
N VAL A 16 -6.33 22.69 11.47
CA VAL A 16 -7.36 21.94 10.73
C VAL A 16 -6.91 21.58 9.32
N THR A 17 -6.18 22.45 8.62
CA THR A 17 -5.68 22.14 7.26
C THR A 17 -4.59 21.07 7.26
N LEU A 18 -3.76 20.97 8.31
CA LEU A 18 -2.77 19.89 8.43
C LEU A 18 -3.41 18.50 8.61
N PHE A 19 -4.63 18.40 9.11
CA PHE A 19 -5.28 17.10 9.36
C PHE A 19 -5.89 16.45 8.11
N LEU A 20 -6.09 17.19 7.02
CA LEU A 20 -6.77 16.70 5.82
C LEU A 20 -5.88 15.85 4.88
N CYS A 21 -4.55 15.81 5.10
CA CYS A 21 -3.62 15.13 4.19
C CYS A 21 -3.33 13.64 4.50
N SER A 22 -3.99 13.02 5.48
CA SER A 22 -3.62 11.65 5.94
C SER A 22 -4.63 10.53 5.60
N CYS A 23 -5.61 10.79 4.72
CA CYS A 23 -6.70 9.84 4.45
C CYS A 23 -6.36 8.71 3.44
N ASP A 24 -5.13 8.63 2.91
CA ASP A 24 -4.79 7.56 1.96
C ASP A 24 -4.66 6.16 2.60
N SER A 25 -4.43 6.09 3.92
CA SER A 25 -4.23 4.81 4.60
C SER A 25 -5.52 4.02 4.88
N LEU A 26 -6.68 4.67 4.82
CA LEU A 26 -7.98 4.07 5.14
C LEU A 26 -8.63 3.35 3.95
N PHE A 27 -8.31 3.77 2.73
CA PHE A 27 -8.90 3.22 1.51
C PHE A 27 -7.99 2.20 0.83
N THR A 28 -8.61 1.18 0.23
CA THR A 28 -7.89 0.17 -0.55
C THR A 28 -7.63 0.70 -1.95
N THR A 29 -6.38 0.63 -2.40
CA THR A 29 -5.98 0.95 -3.77
C THR A 29 -6.28 -0.25 -4.67
N PRO A 30 -7.05 -0.09 -5.76
CA PRO A 30 -7.26 -1.16 -6.73
C PRO A 30 -5.94 -1.59 -7.36
N ILE A 31 -5.70 -2.90 -7.44
CA ILE A 31 -4.44 -3.46 -7.92
C ILE A 31 -4.13 -2.96 -9.34
N ARG A 32 -5.14 -2.88 -10.21
CA ARG A 32 -4.96 -2.43 -11.60
C ARG A 32 -4.37 -1.02 -11.72
N LYS A 33 -4.71 -0.10 -10.81
CA LYS A 33 -4.13 1.26 -10.84
C LYS A 33 -2.62 1.23 -10.62
N ILE A 34 -2.16 0.35 -9.74
CA ILE A 34 -0.73 0.14 -9.47
C ILE A 34 -0.07 -0.47 -10.72
N LEU A 35 -0.69 -1.49 -11.33
CA LEU A 35 -0.14 -2.17 -12.50
C LEU A 35 -0.07 -1.29 -13.75
N GLU A 36 -1.07 -0.44 -13.99
CA GLU A 36 -1.11 0.45 -15.15
C GLU A 36 -0.12 1.61 -15.05
N ASN A 37 0.13 2.11 -13.83
CA ASN A 37 1.02 3.26 -13.62
C ASN A 37 2.01 3.02 -12.46
N PRO A 38 2.90 2.01 -12.55
CA PRO A 38 3.72 1.60 -11.41
C PRO A 38 4.61 2.73 -10.88
N ARG A 39 5.08 3.62 -11.79
CA ARG A 39 6.01 4.71 -11.44
C ARG A 39 5.38 5.74 -10.52
N ASN A 40 4.06 5.90 -10.62
CA ASN A 40 3.31 6.81 -9.76
C ASN A 40 3.14 6.25 -8.34
N TYR A 41 3.38 4.95 -8.15
CA TYR A 41 3.26 4.26 -6.87
C TYR A 41 4.59 3.79 -6.30
N ALA A 42 5.66 3.74 -7.11
CA ALA A 42 7.01 3.38 -6.66
C ALA A 42 7.41 4.12 -5.38
N GLY A 43 7.84 3.37 -4.36
CA GLY A 43 8.21 3.90 -3.04
C GLY A 43 7.05 4.37 -2.16
N LYS A 44 5.81 4.37 -2.65
CA LYS A 44 4.63 4.74 -1.87
C LYS A 44 4.08 3.55 -1.11
N THR A 45 3.59 3.82 0.10
CA THR A 45 2.85 2.82 0.89
C THR A 45 1.39 2.84 0.49
N VAL A 46 0.88 1.69 0.07
CA VAL A 46 -0.51 1.49 -0.33
C VAL A 46 -1.13 0.38 0.50
N THR A 47 -2.46 0.40 0.61
CA THR A 47 -3.23 -0.72 1.15
C THR A 47 -3.97 -1.39 0.01
N VAL A 48 -3.76 -2.68 -0.24
CA VAL A 48 -4.52 -3.47 -1.22
C VAL A 48 -5.41 -4.47 -0.49
N SER A 49 -6.49 -4.91 -1.13
CA SER A 49 -7.41 -5.91 -0.58
C SER A 49 -7.77 -6.91 -1.64
N GLY A 50 -7.69 -8.19 -1.32
CA GLY A 50 -7.95 -9.24 -2.29
C GLY A 50 -7.90 -10.62 -1.68
N GLU A 51 -7.98 -11.61 -2.55
CA GLU A 51 -7.87 -13.03 -2.23
C GLU A 51 -6.48 -13.55 -2.57
N VAL A 52 -5.89 -14.34 -1.67
CA VAL A 52 -4.60 -15.00 -1.90
C VAL A 52 -4.77 -16.12 -2.91
N THR A 53 -4.14 -16.01 -4.08
CA THR A 53 -4.30 -17.00 -5.16
C THR A 53 -3.15 -18.00 -5.21
N ARG A 54 -1.94 -17.59 -4.83
CA ARG A 54 -0.73 -18.44 -4.84
C ARG A 54 0.20 -18.06 -3.69
N VAL A 55 0.95 -19.03 -3.18
CA VAL A 55 1.96 -18.81 -2.15
C VAL A 55 3.27 -19.46 -2.55
N PHE A 56 4.38 -18.79 -2.26
CA PHE A 56 5.73 -19.28 -2.55
C PHE A 56 6.62 -18.99 -1.35
N SER A 57 7.28 -20.05 -0.86
CA SER A 57 8.24 -19.96 0.24
C SER A 57 9.59 -20.45 -0.26
N LEU A 58 10.55 -19.55 -0.34
CA LEU A 58 11.96 -19.89 -0.47
C LEU A 58 12.62 -19.74 0.90
N ILE A 59 13.81 -20.32 1.06
CA ILE A 59 14.55 -20.30 2.33
C ILE A 59 14.76 -18.87 2.85
N ILE A 60 14.95 -17.90 1.94
CA ILE A 60 15.30 -16.51 2.25
C ILE A 60 14.13 -15.53 2.01
N ILE A 61 13.22 -15.85 1.08
CA ILE A 61 12.18 -14.92 0.62
C ILE A 61 10.81 -15.61 0.68
N LYS A 62 9.83 -14.94 1.28
CA LYS A 62 8.43 -15.36 1.29
C LYS A 62 7.61 -14.37 0.47
N TYR A 63 6.81 -14.88 -0.45
CA TYR A 63 5.92 -14.06 -1.25
C TYR A 63 4.64 -14.82 -1.62
N PHE A 64 3.58 -14.07 -1.93
CA PHE A 64 2.31 -14.64 -2.35
C PHE A 64 1.65 -13.72 -3.37
N ALA A 65 0.81 -14.29 -4.23
CA ALA A 65 0.00 -13.51 -5.16
C ALA A 65 -1.35 -13.19 -4.52
N MET A 66 -1.77 -11.94 -4.63
CA MET A 66 -3.09 -11.46 -4.20
C MET A 66 -3.83 -10.91 -5.40
N ARG A 67 -5.10 -11.30 -5.55
CA ARG A 67 -5.98 -10.86 -6.63
C ARG A 67 -7.19 -10.13 -6.08
N ASP A 68 -7.52 -8.99 -6.71
CA ASP A 68 -8.80 -8.29 -6.51
C ASP A 68 -9.66 -8.39 -7.77
N SER A 69 -10.76 -7.63 -7.86
CA SER A 69 -11.61 -7.62 -9.06
C SER A 69 -10.95 -6.98 -10.29
N THR A 70 -9.78 -6.35 -10.13
CA THR A 70 -9.13 -5.51 -11.14
C THR A 70 -7.81 -6.09 -11.64
N GLY A 71 -7.10 -6.87 -10.84
CA GLY A 71 -5.82 -7.48 -11.21
C GLY A 71 -5.21 -8.35 -10.12
N GLU A 72 -3.99 -8.81 -10.36
CA GLU A 72 -3.20 -9.63 -9.43
C GLU A 72 -1.81 -9.02 -9.25
N VAL A 73 -1.33 -8.99 -8.00
CA VAL A 73 -0.01 -8.44 -7.63
C VAL A 73 0.72 -9.39 -6.70
N THR A 74 2.05 -9.35 -6.74
CA THR A 74 2.89 -10.12 -5.82
C THR A 74 3.15 -9.31 -4.56
N ILE A 75 2.89 -9.93 -3.41
CA ILE A 75 3.22 -9.40 -2.08
C ILE A 75 4.46 -10.13 -1.58
N VAL A 76 5.50 -9.38 -1.25
CA VAL A 76 6.67 -9.90 -0.52
C VAL A 76 6.46 -9.56 0.95
N THR A 77 6.58 -10.53 1.85
CA THR A 77 6.24 -10.33 3.27
C THR A 77 7.26 -10.99 4.19
N GLU A 78 7.51 -10.37 5.33
CA GLU A 78 8.28 -10.98 6.43
C GLU A 78 7.38 -11.82 7.36
N LYS A 79 6.06 -11.66 7.24
CA LYS A 79 5.06 -12.34 8.07
C LYS A 79 4.88 -13.81 7.67
N PRO A 80 4.21 -14.63 8.51
CA PRO A 80 3.80 -15.97 8.11
C PRO A 80 2.94 -15.94 6.84
N LEU A 81 3.17 -16.89 5.93
CA LEU A 81 2.42 -16.95 4.68
C LEU A 81 0.93 -17.26 4.94
N PRO A 82 0.01 -16.49 4.33
CA PRO A 82 -1.42 -16.74 4.46
C PRO A 82 -1.84 -18.02 3.73
N LYS A 83 -3.03 -18.56 4.04
CA LYS A 83 -3.60 -19.68 3.29
C LYS A 83 -4.14 -19.19 1.94
N ILE A 84 -3.99 -20.01 0.89
CA ILE A 84 -4.68 -19.79 -0.40
C ILE A 84 -6.20 -19.70 -0.16
N GLY A 85 -6.88 -18.78 -0.85
CA GLY A 85 -8.30 -18.47 -0.68
C GLY A 85 -8.61 -17.47 0.44
N THR A 86 -7.60 -17.06 1.23
CA THR A 86 -7.79 -16.06 2.29
C THR A 86 -8.07 -14.69 1.68
N LYS A 87 -9.17 -14.04 2.10
CA LYS A 87 -9.45 -12.64 1.77
C LYS A 87 -8.91 -11.73 2.88
N MET A 88 -8.00 -10.83 2.52
CA MET A 88 -7.36 -9.94 3.50
C MET A 88 -6.93 -8.62 2.88
N LYS A 89 -6.64 -7.65 3.75
CA LYS A 89 -5.98 -6.40 3.40
C LYS A 89 -4.50 -6.50 3.70
N VAL A 90 -3.67 -5.98 2.80
CA VAL A 90 -2.22 -5.89 2.96
C VAL A 90 -1.82 -4.44 2.79
N LYS A 91 -1.06 -3.92 3.75
CA LYS A 91 -0.44 -2.60 3.65
C LYS A 91 1.05 -2.79 3.39
N GLY A 92 1.55 -2.17 2.33
CA GLY A 92 2.97 -2.31 1.98
C GLY A 92 3.44 -1.27 0.98
N THR A 93 4.75 -1.27 0.75
CA THR A 93 5.42 -0.32 -0.15
C THR A 93 5.57 -0.91 -1.54
N VAL A 94 5.10 -0.20 -2.56
CA VAL A 94 5.24 -0.64 -3.96
C VAL A 94 6.69 -0.48 -4.41
N GLN A 95 7.26 -1.53 -4.98
CA GLN A 95 8.58 -1.53 -5.62
C GLN A 95 8.45 -2.03 -7.06
N GLU A 96 9.10 -1.31 -7.97
CA GLU A 96 9.16 -1.66 -9.38
C GLU A 96 10.34 -2.58 -9.68
N ALA A 97 10.22 -3.32 -10.79
CA ALA A 97 11.31 -4.08 -11.40
C ALA A 97 12.06 -4.99 -10.41
N PHE A 98 11.34 -5.56 -9.44
CA PHE A 98 11.93 -6.48 -8.49
C PHE A 98 12.14 -7.82 -9.19
N ALA A 99 13.39 -8.27 -9.24
CA ALA A 99 13.75 -9.53 -9.88
C ALA A 99 13.39 -10.71 -8.96
N ILE A 100 12.50 -11.58 -9.44
CA ILE A 100 12.21 -12.88 -8.82
C ILE A 100 12.53 -13.96 -9.85
N GLY A 101 13.66 -14.65 -9.65
CA GLY A 101 14.21 -15.56 -10.67
C GLY A 101 14.64 -14.77 -11.91
N ASP A 102 14.07 -15.15 -13.06
CA ASP A 102 14.25 -14.51 -14.36
C ASP A 102 13.19 -13.43 -14.68
N GLN A 103 12.22 -13.21 -13.77
CA GLN A 103 11.10 -12.30 -13.99
C GLN A 103 11.32 -10.96 -13.30
N GLN A 104 11.03 -9.86 -14.00
CA GLN A 104 10.89 -8.52 -13.40
C GLN A 104 9.41 -8.27 -13.06
N LEU A 105 9.12 -8.11 -11.78
CA LEU A 105 7.75 -7.97 -11.28
C LEU A 105 7.56 -6.65 -10.52
N ILE A 106 6.32 -6.19 -10.50
CA ILE A 106 5.86 -5.17 -9.54
C ILE A 106 5.49 -5.92 -8.26
N VAL A 107 6.09 -5.52 -7.15
CA VAL A 107 5.87 -6.14 -5.86
C VAL A 107 5.43 -5.12 -4.82
N ILE A 108 4.71 -5.59 -3.81
CA ILE A 108 4.37 -4.80 -2.62
C ILE A 108 5.08 -5.44 -1.43
N PHE A 109 5.95 -4.69 -0.77
CA PHE A 109 6.64 -5.13 0.45
C PHE A 109 5.79 -4.85 1.69
N GLU A 110 5.37 -5.92 2.34
CA GLU A 110 4.71 -5.87 3.63
C GLU A 110 5.73 -6.06 4.76
N LYS A 111 5.73 -5.13 5.71
CA LYS A 111 6.45 -5.22 6.99
C LYS A 111 5.50 -5.62 8.11
#